data_AF-A0AAV8WWA2-F1
#
_entry.id   AF-A0AAV8WWA2-F1
#
_cell.length_a   1.000
_cell.length_b   1.000
_cell.length_c   1.000
_cell.angle_alpha   90.00
_cell.angle_beta   90.00
_cell.angle_gamma   90.00
#
_symmetry.space_group_name_H-M   'P 1'
#
loop_
_entity.id
_entity.type
_entity.pdbx_description
1 polymer ?
#
loop_
_entity_poly.entity_id
_entity_poly.type
_entity_poly.pdbx_seq_one_letter_code
_entity_poly.pdbx_strand_id
1 'polypeptide(L)'
;MYTYVFAYYLQKNNQSVIFEDNQKDLESATETLSEYLERDITSENLADIKQKVQDKYRYCDSRRKVLLEHVHEGYEKEWWDYNE
;
A
#
# COMPACT_ATOMS: atom_id res chain seq x y z
N MET A 1 -1.74 -1.87 -8.03
CA MET A 1 -2.38 -1.92 -9.36
C MET A 1 -3.89 -2.09 -9.26
N TYR A 2 -4.43 -3.16 -8.67
CA TYR A 2 -5.89 -3.34 -8.52
C TYR A 2 -6.58 -2.27 -7.66
N THR A 3 -5.85 -1.62 -6.75
CA THR A 3 -6.33 -0.49 -5.96
C THR A 3 -6.84 0.66 -6.83
N TYR A 4 -6.21 0.95 -7.98
CA TYR A 4 -6.68 1.98 -8.89
C TYR A 4 -7.94 1.57 -9.67
N VAL A 5 -8.09 0.28 -9.98
CA VAL A 5 -9.32 -0.24 -10.62
C VAL A 5 -10.49 -0.10 -9.66
N PHE A 6 -10.30 -0.47 -8.40
CA PHE A 6 -11.29 -0.24 -7.34
C PHE A 6 -11.62 1.25 -7.20
N ALA A 7 -10.60 2.11 -7.09
CA ALA A 7 -10.77 3.55 -6.94
C ALA A 7 -11.51 4.21 -8.12
N TYR A 8 -11.28 3.72 -9.34
CA TYR A 8 -11.88 4.28 -10.56
C TYR A 8 -13.41 4.24 -10.51
N TYR A 9 -13.98 3.12 -10.07
CA TYR A 9 -15.42 2.96 -9.96
C TYR A 9 -15.98 3.50 -8.64
N LEU A 10 -15.14 3.81 -7.66
CA LEU A 10 -15.59 4.18 -6.33
C LEU A 10 -16.25 5.57 -6.30
N GLN A 11 -17.48 5.66 -5.80
CA GLN A 11 -18.13 6.93 -5.53
C GLN A 11 -17.50 7.57 -4.28
N LYS A 12 -17.27 8.88 -4.33
CA LYS A 12 -16.65 9.61 -3.22
C LYS A 12 -17.52 9.60 -1.98
N ASN A 13 -16.92 9.19 -0.86
CA ASN A 13 -17.50 9.28 0.47
C ASN A 13 -16.39 9.37 1.53
N ASN A 14 -16.74 9.40 2.81
CA ASN A 14 -15.74 9.51 3.88
C ASN A 14 -14.74 8.34 3.90
N GLN A 15 -15.19 7.14 3.55
CA GLN A 15 -14.35 5.95 3.52
C GLN A 15 -13.45 5.93 2.29
N SER A 16 -13.88 6.51 1.15
CA SER A 16 -13.02 6.63 -0.03
C SER A 16 -11.78 7.47 0.25
N VAL A 17 -11.91 8.54 1.07
CA VAL A 17 -10.75 9.37 1.48
C VAL A 17 -9.75 8.56 2.31
N ILE A 18 -10.24 7.77 3.28
CA ILE A 18 -9.38 6.91 4.11
C ILE A 18 -8.70 5.84 3.24
N PHE A 19 -9.43 5.28 2.27
CA PHE A 19 -8.86 4.34 1.30
C PHE A 19 -7.75 5.00 0.46
N GLU A 20 -7.95 6.22 -0.03
CA GLU A 20 -6.95 6.97 -0.81
C GLU A 20 -5.68 7.24 0.01
N ASP A 21 -5.81 7.60 1.29
CA ASP A 21 -4.67 7.78 2.19
C ASP A 21 -3.92 6.46 2.41
N ASN A 22 -4.63 5.36 2.66
CA ASN A 22 -4.03 4.03 2.78
C ASN A 22 -3.33 3.59 1.48
N GLN A 23 -3.90 3.92 0.32
CA GLN A 23 -3.31 3.65 -1.00
C GLN A 23 -2.01 4.42 -1.18
N LYS A 24 -1.98 5.71 -0.84
CA LYS A 24 -0.80 6.56 -0.92
C LYS A 24 0.33 6.09 0.00
N ASP A 25 -0.01 5.67 1.21
CA ASP A 25 0.94 5.06 2.16
C ASP A 25 1.58 3.79 1.57
N LEU A 26 0.77 2.91 0.98
CA LEU A 26 1.26 1.70 0.33
C LEU A 26 2.13 2.00 -0.91
N GLU A 27 1.74 2.98 -1.72
CA GLU A 27 2.49 3.41 -2.90
C GLU A 27 3.88 3.93 -2.48
N SER A 28 3.94 4.84 -1.51
CA SER A 28 5.18 5.37 -0.97
C SER A 28 6.09 4.27 -0.39
N ALA A 29 5.52 3.31 0.36
CA ALA A 29 6.27 2.18 0.90
C ALA A 29 6.80 1.24 -0.19
N THR A 30 6.04 1.08 -1.28
CA THR A 30 6.43 0.28 -2.45
C THR A 30 7.59 0.95 -3.19
N GLU A 31 7.49 2.24 -3.47
CA GLU A 31 8.55 3.02 -4.12
C GLU A 31 9.84 3.00 -3.28
N THR A 32 9.74 3.22 -1.98
CA THR A 32 10.89 3.18 -1.05
C THR A 32 11.60 1.81 -1.06
N LEU A 33 10.83 0.72 -1.17
CA LEU A 33 11.40 -0.62 -1.28
C LEU A 33 12.03 -0.87 -2.65
N SER A 34 11.35 -0.46 -3.73
CA SER A 34 11.85 -0.63 -5.11
C SER A 34 13.15 0.14 -5.31
N GLU A 35 13.19 1.41 -4.91
CA GLU A 35 14.38 2.25 -5.03
C GLU A 35 15.58 1.63 -4.29
N TYR A 36 15.36 1.15 -3.06
CA TYR A 36 16.44 0.52 -2.29
C TYR A 36 17.00 -0.72 -2.99
N LEU A 37 16.13 -1.56 -3.59
CA LEU A 37 16.52 -2.77 -4.30
C LEU A 37 17.20 -2.48 -5.65
N GLU A 38 16.83 -1.39 -6.32
CA GLU A 38 17.36 -1.04 -7.64
C GLU A 38 18.66 -0.23 -7.58
N ARG A 39 18.85 0.60 -6.54
CA ARG A 39 19.93 1.60 -6.48
C ARG A 39 20.83 1.47 -5.27
N ASP A 40 20.25 1.38 -4.07
CA ASP A 40 21.02 1.56 -2.83
C ASP A 40 21.70 0.28 -2.36
N ILE A 41 21.14 -0.88 -2.70
CA ILE A 41 21.61 -2.19 -2.23
C ILE A 41 23.07 -2.51 -2.60
N THR A 42 23.59 -1.95 -3.70
CA THR A 42 24.95 -2.28 -4.19
C THR A 42 26.08 -1.64 -3.39
N SER A 43 25.75 -0.68 -2.51
CA SER A 43 26.73 0.15 -1.80
C SER A 43 26.93 -0.27 -0.34
N GLU A 44 26.33 -1.38 0.10
CA GLU A 44 26.24 -1.76 1.51
C GLU A 44 26.81 -3.16 1.79
N ASN A 45 27.16 -3.44 3.05
CA ASN A 45 27.58 -4.79 3.44
C ASN A 45 26.37 -5.73 3.56
N LEU A 46 26.62 -7.04 3.47
CA LEU A 46 25.55 -8.06 3.42
C LEU A 46 24.62 -8.07 4.65
N ALA A 47 25.16 -7.75 5.83
CA ALA A 47 24.36 -7.74 7.06
C ALA A 47 23.36 -6.59 7.08
N ASP A 48 23.80 -5.39 6.67
CA ASP A 48 22.97 -4.19 6.58
C ASP A 48 21.88 -4.35 5.51
N ILE A 49 22.24 -4.92 4.36
CA ILE A 49 21.30 -5.23 3.27
C ILE A 49 20.17 -6.10 3.80
N LYS A 50 20.49 -7.21 4.46
CA LYS A 50 19.48 -8.15 4.97
C LYS A 50 18.51 -7.47 5.93
N GLN A 51 19.03 -6.66 6.86
CA GLN A 51 18.20 -5.96 7.84
C GLN A 51 17.28 -4.94 7.16
N LYS A 52 17.84 -4.04 6.33
CA LYS A 52 17.08 -2.98 5.67
C LYS A 52 16.04 -3.51 4.69
N VAL A 53 16.36 -4.53 3.90
CA VAL A 53 15.37 -5.19 3.03
C VAL A 53 14.22 -5.75 3.86
N GLN A 54 14.52 -6.46 4.95
CA GLN A 54 13.47 -7.03 5.80
C GLN A 54 12.56 -5.95 6.41
N ASP A 55 13.13 -4.85 6.90
CA ASP A 55 12.35 -3.79 7.53
C ASP A 55 11.46 -3.06 6.53
N LYS A 56 12.00 -2.69 5.36
CA LYS A 56 11.23 -2.04 4.28
C LYS A 56 10.12 -2.95 3.75
N TYR A 57 10.44 -4.23 3.51
CA TYR A 57 9.46 -5.22 3.07
C TYR A 57 8.34 -5.43 4.10
N ARG A 58 8.67 -5.62 5.38
CA ARG A 58 7.67 -5.79 6.45
C ARG A 58 6.76 -4.57 6.55
N TYR A 59 7.32 -3.37 6.44
CA TYR A 59 6.54 -2.14 6.45
C TYR A 59 5.58 -2.07 5.26
N CYS A 60 6.07 -2.34 4.04
CA CYS A 60 5.26 -2.37 2.83
C CYS A 60 4.11 -3.40 2.93
N ASP A 61 4.39 -4.63 3.39
CA ASP A 61 3.36 -5.64 3.62
C ASP A 61 2.34 -5.20 4.70
N SER A 62 2.78 -4.47 5.74
CA SER A 62 1.86 -3.92 6.74
C SER A 62 0.90 -2.88 6.16
N ARG A 63 1.37 -2.00 5.26
CA ARG A 63 0.52 -1.00 4.59
C ARG A 63 -0.50 -1.69 3.69
N ARG A 64 -0.08 -2.74 2.98
CA ARG A 64 -0.95 -3.56 2.15
C ARG A 64 -2.06 -4.23 2.97
N LYS A 65 -1.72 -4.78 4.14
CA LYS A 65 -2.71 -5.40 5.04
C LYS A 65 -3.74 -4.39 5.54
N VAL A 66 -3.29 -3.24 6.04
CA VAL A 66 -4.19 -2.17 6.51
C VAL A 66 -5.15 -1.72 5.41
N LEU A 67 -4.65 -1.52 4.18
CA LEU A 67 -5.49 -1.17 3.04
C LEU A 67 -6.55 -2.24 2.76
N LEU A 68 -6.15 -3.52 2.70
CA LEU A 68 -7.07 -4.62 2.41
C LEU A 68 -8.10 -4.81 3.52
N GLU A 69 -7.68 -4.73 4.78
CA GLU A 69 -8.56 -4.82 5.95
C GLU A 69 -9.62 -3.72 5.92
N HIS A 70 -9.24 -2.47 5.60
CA HIS A 70 -10.19 -1.36 5.47
C HIS A 70 -11.19 -1.57 4.33
N VAL A 71 -10.72 -2.04 3.16
CA VAL A 71 -11.59 -2.37 2.03
C VAL A 71 -12.55 -3.51 2.39
N HIS A 72 -12.07 -4.57 3.05
CA HIS A 72 -12.88 -5.71 3.49
C HIS A 72 -13.94 -5.30 4.51
N GLU A 73 -13.57 -4.51 5.52
CA GLU A 73 -14.52 -3.95 6.48
C GLU A 73 -15.60 -3.12 5.78
N GLY A 74 -15.22 -2.35 4.76
CA GLY A 74 -16.19 -1.59 3.96
C GLY A 74 -17.13 -2.45 3.13
N TYR A 75 -16.72 -3.64 2.71
CA TYR A 75 -17.66 -4.61 2.11
C TYR A 75 -18.64 -5.16 3.15
N GLU A 76 -18.16 -5.51 4.35
CA GLU A 76 -19.02 -6.04 5.43
C GLU A 76 -20.05 -5.01 5.92
N LYS A 77 -19.70 -3.72 5.89
CA LYS A 77 -20.52 -2.62 6.39
C LYS A 77 -21.20 -1.81 5.29
N GLU A 78 -21.14 -2.27 4.04
CA GLU A 78 -21.78 -1.63 2.88
C GLU A 78 -21.37 -0.15 2.71
N TRP A 79 -20.08 0.15 2.84
CA TRP A 79 -19.55 1.51 2.70
C TRP A 79 -19.35 1.96 1.24
N TRP A 80 -19.34 1.04 0.29
CA TRP A 80 -18.88 1.29 -1.07
C TRP A 80 -20.06 1.41 -2.04
N ASP A 81 -20.21 2.60 -2.60
CA ASP A 81 -21.07 2.86 -3.75
C ASP A 81 -20.18 2.98 -5.00
N TYR A 82 -20.70 2.56 -6.16
CA TYR A 82 -19.94 2.52 -7.41
C TYR A 82 -20.65 3.29 -8.52
N ASN A 83 -19.86 4.01 -9.31
CA ASN A 83 -20.29 4.61 -10.57
C ASN A 83 -20.31 3.55 -11.68
N GLU A 84 -21.25 3.65 -12.62
CA GLU A 84 -21.29 2.84 -13.85
C GLU A 84 -20.24 3.27 -14.88
#